data_AF-A0A0D2E716-F1
#
_entry.id   AF-A0A0D2E716-F1
#
_cell.length_a   1.000
_cell.length_b   1.000
_cell.length_c   1.000
_cell.angle_alpha   90.00
_cell.angle_beta   90.00
_cell.angle_gamma   90.00
#
_symmetry.space_group_name_H-M   'P 1'
#
loop_
_entity.id
_entity.type
_entity.pdbx_description
1 polymer ?
#
loop_
_entity_poly.entity_id
_entity_poly.type
_entity_poly.pdbx_seq_one_letter_code
_entity_poly.pdbx_strand_id
1 'polypeptide(L)' 'MKGFLILDEDMGSAYKEEFEQNMTKWLQDGSIKGVMSVTDGMDAAATGLVGMLTGQNFGKAILKIADLNC' A
#
# COMPACT_ATOMS: atom_id res chain seq x y z
N MET A 1 15.76 -6.97 16.56
CA MET A 1 14.30 -7.13 16.41
C MET A 1 14.03 -7.51 14.97
N LYS A 2 13.23 -8.56 14.73
CA LYS A 2 12.78 -8.95 13.39
C LYS A 2 11.50 -8.17 13.07
N GLY A 3 11.39 -7.62 11.86
CA GLY A 3 10.21 -6.85 11.43
C GLY A 3 9.01 -7.76 11.13
N PHE A 4 7.86 -7.14 10.83
CA PHE A 4 6.62 -7.84 10.46
C PHE A 4 6.35 -7.72 8.96
N LEU A 5 7.24 -8.27 8.14
CA LEU A 5 7.03 -8.31 6.70
C LEU A 5 6.30 -9.59 6.33
N ILE A 6 5.13 -9.48 5.71
CA ILE A 6 4.36 -10.65 5.22
C ILE A 6 5.15 -11.45 4.17
N LEU A 7 6.10 -10.81 3.49
CA LEU A 7 6.97 -11.48 2.52
C LEU A 7 8.09 -12.31 3.17
N ASP A 8 8.27 -12.22 4.49
CA ASP A 8 9.21 -13.06 5.22
C ASP A 8 8.69 -14.50 5.27
N GLU A 9 9.56 -15.46 4.94
CA GLU A 9 9.22 -16.89 4.84
C GLU A 9 8.62 -17.43 6.15
N ASP A 10 9.13 -16.95 7.28
CA ASP A 10 8.70 -17.37 8.62
C ASP A 10 7.37 -16.73 9.07
N MET A 11 6.78 -15.84 8.26
CA MET A 11 5.60 -15.05 8.66
C MET A 11 4.38 -15.30 7.77
N GLY A 12 4.44 -14.98 6.47
CA GLY A 12 3.24 -14.86 5.64
C GLY A 12 2.90 -16.07 4.77
N SER A 13 3.75 -17.08 4.73
CA SER A 13 3.62 -18.23 3.84
C SER A 13 2.38 -19.09 4.12
N ALA A 14 2.00 -19.27 5.40
CA ALA A 14 0.89 -20.14 5.79
C ALA A 14 -0.50 -19.66 5.35
N TYR A 15 -0.69 -18.35 5.14
CA TYR A 15 -2.01 -17.75 4.89
C TYR A 15 -2.11 -17.04 3.53
N LYS A 16 -1.09 -17.16 2.68
CA LYS A 16 -1.00 -16.39 1.44
C LYS A 16 -2.22 -16.61 0.54
N GLU A 17 -2.59 -17.86 0.30
CA GLU A 17 -3.71 -18.20 -0.59
C GLU A 17 -5.06 -17.72 -0.04
N GLU A 18 -5.33 -17.98 1.23
CA GLU A 18 -6.56 -17.52 1.91
C GLU A 18 -6.66 -15.99 1.91
N PHE A 19 -5.54 -15.30 2.18
CA PHE A 19 -5.46 -13.84 2.15
C PHE A 19 -5.77 -13.30 0.75
N GLU A 20 -5.14 -13.83 -0.29
CA GLU A 20 -5.36 -13.38 -1.67
C GLU A 20 -6.83 -13.56 -2.11
N GLN A 21 -7.43 -14.71 -1.79
CA GLN A 21 -8.84 -14.99 -2.11
C GLN A 21 -9.79 -14.04 -1.37
N ASN A 22 -9.65 -13.93 -0.05
CA ASN A 22 -10.55 -13.13 0.78
C ASN A 22 -10.39 -11.62 0.53
N MET A 23 -9.16 -11.13 0.46
CA MET A 23 -8.88 -9.70 0.23
C MET A 23 -9.39 -9.26 -1.13
N THR A 24 -9.21 -10.07 -2.18
CA THR A 24 -9.75 -9.76 -3.52
C THR A 24 -11.27 -9.61 -3.47
N LYS A 25 -11.96 -10.54 -2.83
CA LYS A 25 -13.42 -10.48 -2.65
C LYS A 25 -13.84 -9.22 -1.89
N TRP A 26 -13.22 -8.94 -0.75
CA TRP A 26 -13.56 -7.79 0.08
C TRP A 26 -13.28 -6.44 -0.57
N LEU A 27 -12.26 -6.36 -1.43
CA LEU A 27 -12.00 -5.17 -2.22
C LEU A 27 -13.06 -4.98 -3.31
N GLN A 28 -13.48 -6.06 -3.97
CA GLN A 28 -14.49 -6.02 -5.02
C GLN A 28 -15.89 -5.70 -4.48
N ASP A 29 -16.28 -6.28 -3.35
CA ASP A 29 -17.58 -6.06 -2.74
C ASP A 29 -17.65 -4.78 -1.87
N GLY A 30 -16.50 -4.13 -1.66
CA GLY A 30 -16.39 -2.86 -0.93
C GLY A 30 -16.40 -3.00 0.59
N SER A 31 -16.36 -4.22 1.14
CA SER A 31 -16.18 -4.49 2.56
C SER A 31 -14.86 -3.92 3.09
N ILE A 32 -13.83 -3.89 2.24
CA ILE A 32 -12.58 -3.19 2.49
C ILE A 32 -12.38 -2.12 1.41
N LYS A 33 -12.02 -0.91 1.84
CA LYS A 33 -11.70 0.20 0.94
C LYS A 33 -10.25 0.61 1.13
N GLY A 34 -9.45 0.46 0.07
CA GLY A 34 -8.10 0.99 0.03
C GLY A 34 -8.13 2.51 0.00
N VAL A 35 -7.60 3.15 1.05
CA VAL A 35 -7.44 4.62 1.09
C VAL A 35 -5.98 4.94 0.83
N MET A 36 -5.75 5.82 -0.13
CA MET A 36 -4.41 6.18 -0.59
C MET A 36 -4.26 7.69 -0.60
N SER A 37 -3.05 8.13 -0.27
CA SER A 37 -2.61 9.52 -0.40
C SER A 37 -1.56 9.55 -1.49
N VAL A 38 -1.94 10.02 -2.68
CA VAL A 38 -1.09 10.00 -3.87
C VAL A 38 -0.30 11.29 -3.99
N THR A 39 1.00 11.17 -4.18
CA THR A 39 1.92 12.25 -4.58
C THR A 39 2.26 12.03 -6.05
N ASP A 40 1.95 13.00 -6.91
CA ASP A 40 2.21 12.91 -8.34
C ASP A 40 3.58 13.53 -8.70
N GLY A 41 4.40 12.77 -9.43
CA GLY A 41 5.67 13.23 -9.98
C GLY A 41 6.88 13.03 -9.07
N MET A 42 8.01 12.67 -9.67
CA MET A 42 9.27 12.44 -8.94
C MET A 42 9.79 13.72 -8.26
N ASP A 43 9.54 14.88 -8.85
CA ASP A 43 9.94 16.18 -8.28
C ASP A 43 9.29 16.44 -6.91
N ALA A 44 8.13 15.85 -6.63
CA ALA A 44 7.42 15.97 -5.37
C ALA A 44 7.75 14.86 -4.35
N ALA A 45 8.61 13.89 -4.70
CA ALA A 45 8.87 12.71 -3.89
C ALA A 45 9.35 13.03 -2.47
N ALA A 46 10.27 14.00 -2.33
CA ALA A 46 10.79 14.42 -1.03
C ALA A 46 9.67 14.99 -0.14
N THR A 47 8.82 15.86 -0.70
CA THR A 47 7.67 16.43 0.01
C THR A 47 6.66 15.35 0.41
N GLY A 48 6.34 14.43 -0.51
CA GLY A 48 5.42 13.32 -0.23
C GLY A 48 5.93 12.39 0.88
N LEU A 49 7.23 12.09 0.90
CA LEU A 49 7.85 11.29 1.96
C LEU A 49 7.82 11.99 3.32
N VAL A 50 8.16 13.28 3.37
CA VAL A 50 8.07 14.07 4.62
C VAL A 50 6.63 14.16 5.10
N GLY A 51 5.65 14.33 4.20
CA GLY A 51 4.23 14.30 4.53
C GLY A 51 3.81 13.00 5.21
N MET A 52 4.27 11.85 4.71
CA MET A 52 4.03 10.54 5.33
C MET A 52 4.59 10.47 6.75
N LEU A 53 5.81 10.96 6.98
CA LEU A 53 6.48 10.90 8.28
C LEU A 53 5.93 11.91 9.30
N THR A 54 5.34 13.00 8.81
CA THR A 54 4.76 14.07 9.65
C THR A 54 3.25 13.93 9.84
N GLY A 55 2.63 12.87 9.32
CA GLY A 55 1.21 12.57 9.51
C GLY A 55 0.26 13.39 8.64
N GLN A 56 0.75 13.99 7.54
CA GLN A 56 -0.08 14.73 6.59
C GLN A 56 -0.89 13.82 5.66
N ASN A 57 -0.44 12.57 5.48
CA ASN A 57 -1.08 11.60 4.59
C ASN A 57 -2.14 10.80 5.37
N PHE A 58 -3.30 10.57 4.75
CA PHE A 58 -4.31 9.62 5.25
C PHE A 58 -4.33 8.36 4.37
N GLY A 59 -4.20 7.19 5.01
CA GLY A 59 -4.07 5.92 4.31
C GLY A 59 -2.65 5.66 3.78
N LYS A 60 -2.53 4.85 2.73
CA LYS A 60 -1.23 4.45 2.15
C LYS A 60 -0.64 5.59 1.33
N ALA A 61 0.56 6.05 1.67
CA ALA A 61 1.31 7.00 0.83
C ALA A 61 1.81 6.30 -0.45
N ILE A 62 1.51 6.89 -1.61
CA ILE A 62 1.88 6.39 -2.93
C ILE A 62 2.58 7.52 -3.70
N LEU A 63 3.71 7.23 -4.32
CA LEU A 63 4.35 8.12 -5.29
C LEU A 63 4.02 7.63 -6.71
N LYS A 64 3.27 8.43 -7.46
CA LYS A 64 2.94 8.14 -8.85
C LYS A 64 4.00 8.75 -9.77
N ILE A 65 4.77 7.89 -10.42
CA ILE A 65 5.92 8.28 -11.26
C ILE A 65 5.56 8.46 -12.74
N ALA A 66 4.48 7.83 -13.19
CA ALA A 66 3.99 7.90 -14.56
C ALA A 66 2.50 7.51 -14.60
N ASP A 67 1.79 7.98 -15.62
CA ASP A 67 0.50 7.41 -16.02
C ASP A 67 0.74 6.12 -16.80
N LEU A 68 0.01 5.07 -16.45
CA LEU A 68 -0.03 3.84 -17.24
C LEU A 68 -1.09 4.03 -18.32
N ASN A 69 -0.66 4.25 -19.55
CA ASN A 69 -1.54 4.19 -20.71
C ASN A 69 -1.76 2.71 -21.02
N CYS A 70 -2.94 2.20 -20.65
CA CYS A 70 -3.44 0.90 -21.08
C CYS A 70 -4.14 1.02 -22.43
#